data_AF-A0AB39K9E8-F1
#
_entry.id   AF-A0AB39K9E8-F1
#
_cell.length_a   1.000
_cell.length_b   1.000
_cell.length_c   1.000
_cell.angle_alpha   90.00
_cell.angle_beta   90.00
_cell.angle_gamma   90.00
#
_symmetry.space_group_name_H-M   'P 1'
#
loop_
_entity.id
_entity.type
_entity.pdbx_description
1 polymer ?
#
loop_
_entity_poly.entity_id
_entity_poly.type
_entity_poly.pdbx_seq_one_letter_code
_entity_poly.pdbx_strand_id
1 'polypeptide(L)'
;MSNRFKKAMENTEFTQDDVNSDAKVSDGKEKKDKEQIVTRNKSIINIEKNTLPIAKRVRTKHGRNLTIPLFVEELNVIDEAVKKLGQDQNISISVFIRESILQQCKKVLGAKEYQEILNNQLNVTKPKKEQ
;
A
#
# COMPACT_ATOMS: atom_id res chain seq x y z
N MET A 1 58.42 45.23 -0.87
CA MET A 1 57.97 44.82 0.48
C MET A 1 56.75 43.92 0.30
N SER A 2 56.92 42.60 0.35
CA SER A 2 55.88 41.63 0.02
C SER A 2 54.90 41.48 1.18
N ASN A 3 53.62 41.74 0.90
CA ASN A 3 52.55 41.64 1.89
C ASN A 3 52.37 40.18 2.35
N ARG A 4 52.78 39.90 3.59
CA ARG A 4 52.61 38.61 4.30
C ARG A 4 51.18 38.06 4.29
N PHE A 5 50.17 38.90 4.02
CA PHE A 5 48.76 38.53 4.01
C PHE A 5 48.27 37.87 2.73
N LYS A 6 49.02 37.89 1.62
CA LYS A 6 48.63 37.14 0.40
C LYS A 6 49.02 35.66 0.43
N LYS A 7 49.87 35.25 1.39
CA LYS A 7 50.35 33.87 1.51
C LYS A 7 49.42 32.93 2.30
N ALA A 8 48.33 33.45 2.86
CA ALA A 8 47.34 32.69 3.62
C ALA A 8 46.09 32.31 2.81
N MET A 9 46.00 32.70 1.53
CA MET A 9 44.88 32.34 0.64
C MET A 9 45.24 31.26 -0.41
N GLU A 10 46.48 30.77 -0.45
CA GLU A 10 46.95 29.90 -1.55
C GLU A 10 47.33 28.46 -1.15
N ASN A 11 47.08 28.03 0.09
CA ASN A 11 47.23 26.62 0.47
C ASN A 11 45.86 26.06 0.90
N THR A 12 45.15 25.45 -0.04
CA THR A 12 45.06 23.99 -0.30
C THR A 12 44.03 23.32 0.59
N GLU A 13 43.03 22.75 -0.10
CA GLU A 13 42.26 21.57 0.28
C GLU A 13 42.68 20.95 1.62
N PHE A 14 41.91 21.26 2.65
CA PHE A 14 41.75 20.37 3.78
C PHE A 14 40.39 19.72 3.62
N THR A 15 40.42 18.45 3.24
CA THR A 15 39.33 17.51 3.45
C THR A 15 38.82 17.69 4.87
N GLN A 16 37.52 17.97 5.00
CA GLN A 16 36.82 17.83 6.27
C GLN A 16 36.81 16.34 6.63
N ASP A 17 37.90 15.85 7.19
CA ASP A 17 37.84 14.72 8.10
C ASP A 17 37.14 15.22 9.36
N ASP A 18 35.81 15.12 9.32
CA ASP A 18 34.94 15.36 10.46
C ASP A 18 35.22 14.26 11.50
N VAL A 19 36.24 14.52 12.32
CA VAL A 19 36.66 13.70 13.46
C VAL A 19 35.67 13.75 14.64
N ASN A 20 34.38 13.96 14.35
CA ASN A 20 33.30 13.90 15.32
C ASN A 20 32.00 13.31 14.73
N SER A 21 32.07 12.12 14.13
CA SER A 21 30.89 11.38 13.65
C SER A 21 30.16 10.55 14.73
N ASP A 22 30.34 10.88 16.02
CA ASP A 22 29.54 10.33 17.12
C ASP A 22 28.33 11.22 17.49
N ALA A 23 28.06 12.26 16.70
CA ALA A 23 26.82 13.01 16.78
C ALA A 23 25.75 12.31 15.94
N LYS A 24 24.71 11.79 16.62
CA LYS A 24 23.49 11.26 16.02
C LYS A 24 22.87 12.26 15.05
N VAL A 25 23.19 12.12 13.77
CA VAL A 25 22.37 12.67 12.70
C VAL A 25 21.31 11.61 12.38
N SER A 26 20.27 11.56 13.22
CA SER A 26 18.99 11.01 12.79
C SER A 26 18.37 12.00 11.82
N ASP A 27 18.96 12.10 10.63
CA ASP A 27 18.39 12.86 9.53
C ASP A 27 17.09 12.17 9.13
N GLY A 28 16.01 12.85 9.48
CA GLY A 28 14.65 12.45 9.24
C GLY A 28 14.43 12.16 7.77
N LYS A 29 14.28 10.87 7.47
CA LYS A 29 13.34 10.30 6.51
C LYS A 29 13.23 8.83 6.87
N GLU A 30 12.39 8.52 7.85
CA GLU A 30 11.68 7.24 7.83
C GLU A 30 11.13 7.12 6.40
N LYS A 31 11.72 6.22 5.59
CA LYS A 31 11.12 5.77 4.36
C LYS A 31 9.79 5.16 4.77
N LYS A 32 8.73 5.97 4.81
CA LYS A 32 7.38 5.46 4.91
C LYS A 32 7.23 4.57 3.69
N ASP A 33 7.13 3.27 3.94
CA ASP A 33 6.96 2.17 2.98
C ASP A 33 5.74 2.43 2.09
N LYS A 34 5.87 3.41 1.19
CA LYS A 34 4.86 3.85 0.25
C LYS A 34 5.18 3.23 -1.08
N GLU A 35 4.57 2.08 -1.33
CA GLU A 35 4.62 1.44 -2.63
C GLU A 35 3.56 2.09 -3.54
N GLN A 36 3.85 2.13 -4.85
CA GLN A 36 2.94 2.66 -5.85
C GLN A 36 2.49 1.55 -6.78
N ILE A 37 1.18 1.46 -6.99
CA ILE A 37 0.58 0.58 -8.00
C ILE A 37 0.11 1.45 -9.15
N VAL A 38 0.63 1.18 -10.35
CA VAL A 38 0.10 1.74 -11.60
C VAL A 38 -1.03 0.84 -12.09
N THR A 39 -2.22 1.39 -12.23
CA THR A 39 -3.41 0.67 -12.70
C THR A 39 -3.45 0.59 -14.23
N ARG A 40 -4.37 -0.22 -14.77
CA ARG A 40 -4.59 -0.37 -16.23
C ARG A 40 -4.92 0.96 -16.92
N ASN A 41 -5.59 1.89 -16.22
CA ASN A 41 -5.87 3.23 -16.73
C ASN A 41 -4.78 4.26 -16.39
N LYS A 42 -3.56 3.81 -16.06
CA LYS A 42 -2.39 4.64 -15.73
C LYS A 42 -2.59 5.55 -14.50
N SER A 43 -3.56 5.27 -13.65
CA SER A 43 -3.69 5.98 -12.38
C SER A 43 -2.71 5.40 -11.34
N ILE A 44 -2.18 6.27 -10.48
CA ILE A 44 -1.25 5.89 -9.42
C ILE A 44 -2.03 5.72 -8.13
N ILE A 45 -1.92 4.54 -7.51
CA ILE A 45 -2.47 4.24 -6.19
C ILE A 45 -1.32 4.08 -5.22
N ASN A 46 -1.31 4.90 -4.17
CA ASN A 46 -0.36 4.78 -3.07
C ASN A 46 -0.87 3.74 -2.06
N ILE A 47 0.00 2.80 -1.70
CA ILE A 47 -0.27 1.79 -0.67
C ILE A 47 0.78 1.90 0.44
N GLU A 48 0.35 1.65 1.67
CA GLU A 48 1.23 1.62 2.84
C GLU A 48 0.87 0.45 3.76
N LYS A 49 1.81 0.05 4.62
CA LYS A 49 1.57 -0.99 5.63
C LYS A 49 0.44 -0.60 6.58
N ASN A 50 -0.47 -1.53 6.85
CA ASN A 50 -1.58 -1.30 7.76
C ASN A 50 -1.06 -1.14 9.21
N THR A 51 -1.30 0.04 9.78
CA THR A 51 -1.05 0.35 11.19
C THR A 51 -2.34 0.47 12.00
N LEU A 52 -3.51 0.32 11.35
CA LEU A 52 -4.81 0.46 12.00
C LEU A 52 -5.21 -0.83 12.74
N PRO A 53 -5.86 -0.71 13.90
CA PRO A 53 -6.55 -1.82 14.54
C PRO A 53 -7.63 -2.40 13.62
N ILE A 54 -7.90 -3.70 13.75
CA ILE A 54 -8.85 -4.45 12.91
C ILE A 54 -10.22 -3.75 12.85
N ALA A 55 -10.75 -3.30 13.99
CA ALA A 55 -12.04 -2.63 14.07
C ALA A 55 -12.11 -1.31 13.28
N LYS A 56 -10.98 -0.63 13.07
CA LYS A 56 -10.91 0.64 12.33
C LYS A 56 -10.61 0.45 10.85
N ARG A 57 -10.16 -0.74 10.44
CA ARG A 57 -9.81 -1.05 9.05
C ARG A 57 -11.04 -1.45 8.24
N VAL A 58 -11.58 -0.48 7.51
CA VAL A 58 -12.75 -0.66 6.63
C VAL A 58 -12.35 -0.85 5.16
N ARG A 59 -12.94 -1.82 4.48
CA ARG A 59 -12.64 -2.14 3.06
C ARG A 59 -12.91 -0.97 2.10
N THR A 60 -14.00 -0.23 2.31
CA THR A 60 -14.37 0.93 1.45
C THR A 60 -13.41 2.12 1.59
N LYS A 61 -12.69 2.22 2.71
CA LYS A 61 -11.74 3.31 2.97
C LYS A 61 -10.30 2.93 2.65
N HIS A 62 -9.91 1.69 2.93
CA HIS A 62 -8.52 1.24 2.88
C HIS A 62 -8.24 0.15 1.84
N GLY A 63 -9.28 -0.39 1.20
CA GLY A 63 -9.15 -1.42 0.16
C GLY A 63 -9.09 -0.86 -1.26
N ARG A 64 -9.02 -1.78 -2.23
CA ARG A 64 -9.13 -1.50 -3.66
C ARG A 64 -10.39 -2.16 -4.21
N ASN A 65 -10.99 -1.54 -5.22
CA ASN A 65 -12.16 -2.10 -5.91
C ASN A 65 -11.71 -3.12 -6.96
N LEU A 66 -12.41 -4.26 -7.00
CA LEU A 66 -12.39 -5.18 -8.13
C LEU A 66 -13.61 -4.85 -9.00
N THR A 67 -13.40 -4.47 -10.26
CA THR A 67 -14.47 -4.15 -11.21
C THR A 67 -14.41 -5.14 -12.36
N ILE A 68 -15.49 -5.90 -12.56
CA ILE A 68 -15.62 -6.91 -13.60
C ILE A 68 -16.91 -6.61 -14.35
N PRO A 69 -16.87 -6.31 -15.66
CA PRO A 69 -18.08 -6.20 -16.45
C PRO A 69 -18.74 -7.59 -16.55
N LEU A 70 -20.06 -7.61 -16.41
CA LEU A 70 -20.88 -8.82 -16.49
C LEU A 70 -22.02 -8.56 -17.48
N PHE A 71 -22.42 -9.60 -18.19
CA PHE A 71 -23.68 -9.59 -18.93
C PHE A 71 -24.88 -9.62 -17.98
N VAL A 72 -26.05 -9.26 -18.51
CA VAL A 72 -27.28 -9.15 -17.70
C VAL A 72 -27.65 -10.51 -17.09
N GLU A 73 -27.57 -11.57 -17.88
CA GLU A 73 -27.85 -12.95 -17.46
C GLU A 73 -26.88 -13.45 -16.39
N GLU A 74 -25.60 -13.07 -16.46
CA GLU A 74 -24.60 -13.43 -15.45
C GLU A 74 -24.94 -12.80 -14.09
N LEU A 75 -25.34 -11.53 -14.10
CA LEU A 75 -25.77 -10.83 -12.89
C LEU A 75 -27.04 -11.45 -12.31
N ASN A 76 -28.01 -11.82 -13.16
CA ASN A 76 -29.24 -12.48 -12.73
C ASN A 76 -28.97 -13.84 -12.08
N VAL A 77 -28.05 -14.64 -12.63
CA VAL A 77 -27.64 -15.93 -12.03
C VAL A 77 -27.03 -15.71 -10.65
N ILE A 78 -26.16 -14.70 -10.49
CA ILE A 78 -25.56 -14.37 -9.20
C ILE A 78 -26.63 -13.95 -8.19
N ASP A 79 -27.57 -13.07 -8.58
CA ASP A 79 -28.64 -12.58 -7.70
C ASP A 79 -29.54 -13.74 -7.23
N GLU A 80 -30.01 -14.60 -8.15
CA GLU A 80 -30.84 -15.76 -7.82
C GLU A 80 -30.10 -16.76 -6.92
N ALA A 81 -28.80 -17.00 -7.15
CA ALA A 81 -28.00 -17.86 -6.28
C ALA A 81 -27.90 -17.29 -4.86
N VAL A 82 -27.65 -15.99 -4.73
CA VAL A 82 -27.52 -15.33 -3.43
C VAL A 82 -28.87 -15.26 -2.72
N LYS A 83 -29.98 -15.02 -3.41
CA LYS A 83 -31.32 -15.07 -2.81
C LYS A 83 -31.60 -16.41 -2.17
N LYS A 84 -31.28 -17.51 -2.85
CA LYS A 84 -31.45 -18.87 -2.31
C LYS A 84 -30.59 -19.11 -1.07
N LEU A 85 -29.32 -18.68 -1.08
CA LEU A 85 -28.42 -18.82 0.06
C LEU A 85 -28.79 -17.87 1.23
N GLY A 86 -29.31 -16.69 0.90
CA GLY A 86 -29.66 -15.64 1.84
C GLY A 86 -30.90 -15.95 2.69
N GLN A 87 -31.78 -16.83 2.20
CA GLN A 87 -32.90 -17.37 2.99
C GLN A 87 -32.43 -18.09 4.26
N ASP A 88 -31.26 -18.72 4.21
CA ASP A 88 -30.73 -19.51 5.34
C ASP A 88 -29.70 -18.74 6.18
N GLN A 89 -28.89 -17.88 5.56
CA GLN A 89 -27.65 -17.36 6.17
C GLN A 89 -27.54 -15.83 6.19
N ASN A 90 -28.54 -15.10 5.70
CA ASN A 90 -28.54 -13.62 5.63
C ASN A 90 -27.25 -13.05 5.00
N ILE A 91 -26.82 -13.64 3.88
CA ILE A 91 -25.60 -13.27 3.15
C ILE A 91 -25.93 -12.23 2.07
N SER A 92 -25.15 -11.15 2.01
CA SER A 92 -25.24 -10.17 0.92
C SER A 92 -24.45 -10.61 -0.33
N ILE A 93 -24.88 -10.14 -1.51
CA ILE A 93 -24.18 -10.41 -2.80
C ILE A 93 -22.69 -10.06 -2.72
N SER A 94 -22.35 -8.91 -2.12
CA SER A 94 -20.95 -8.48 -2.01
C SER A 94 -20.11 -9.38 -1.11
N VAL A 95 -20.70 -9.97 -0.07
CA VAL A 95 -20.01 -10.93 0.80
C VAL A 95 -19.82 -12.25 0.05
N PHE A 96 -20.88 -12.76 -0.59
CA PHE A 96 -20.85 -13.97 -1.39
C PHE A 96 -19.76 -13.91 -2.47
N ILE A 97 -19.80 -12.91 -3.35
CA ILE A 97 -18.82 -12.76 -4.44
C ILE A 97 -17.39 -12.71 -3.90
N ARG A 98 -17.15 -11.92 -2.85
CA ARG A 98 -15.81 -11.78 -2.26
C ARG A 98 -15.30 -13.11 -1.71
N GLU A 99 -16.13 -13.83 -0.97
CA GLU A 99 -15.74 -15.09 -0.35
C GLU A 99 -15.55 -16.19 -1.39
N SER A 100 -16.43 -16.29 -2.40
CA SER A 100 -16.27 -17.24 -3.50
C SER A 100 -14.95 -17.02 -4.25
N ILE A 101 -14.59 -15.77 -4.55
CA ILE A 101 -13.32 -15.45 -5.22
C ILE A 101 -12.14 -15.84 -4.32
N LEU A 102 -12.14 -15.44 -3.04
CA LEU A 102 -11.04 -15.75 -2.12
C LEU A 102 -10.88 -17.26 -1.89
N GLN A 103 -11.98 -18.00 -1.81
CA GLN A 103 -11.96 -19.47 -1.72
C GLN A 103 -11.31 -20.08 -2.96
N GLN A 104 -11.63 -19.59 -4.15
CA GLN A 104 -11.00 -20.07 -5.38
C GLN A 104 -9.51 -19.71 -5.44
N CYS A 105 -9.12 -18.50 -5.03
CA CYS A 105 -7.71 -18.12 -4.93
C CYS A 105 -6.95 -19.01 -3.94
N LYS A 106 -7.54 -19.35 -2.79
CA LYS A 106 -6.93 -20.25 -1.80
C LYS A 106 -6.71 -21.66 -2.37
N LYS A 107 -7.60 -22.16 -3.23
CA LYS A 107 -7.42 -23.46 -3.90
C LYS A 107 -6.26 -23.43 -4.90
N VAL A 108 -6.08 -22.32 -5.62
CA VAL A 108 -5.02 -22.16 -6.63
C VAL A 108 -3.64 -21.95 -5.98
N LEU A 109 -3.54 -21.09 -4.97
CA LEU A 109 -2.29 -20.74 -4.29
C LEU A 109 -1.87 -21.77 -3.22
N GLY A 110 -2.82 -22.58 -2.74
CA GLY A 110 -2.61 -23.41 -1.56
C GLY A 110 -2.62 -22.60 -0.26
N ALA A 111 -2.64 -23.32 0.87
CA ALA A 111 -2.86 -22.70 2.17
C ALA A 111 -1.71 -21.78 2.63
N LYS A 112 -0.46 -22.15 2.32
CA LYS A 112 0.73 -21.43 2.81
C LYS A 112 0.88 -20.07 2.13
N GLU A 113 0.97 -20.06 0.80
CA GLU A 113 1.13 -18.82 0.01
C GLU A 113 -0.05 -17.86 0.20
N TYR A 114 -1.27 -18.39 0.26
CA TYR A 114 -2.46 -17.59 0.54
C TYR A 114 -2.35 -16.83 1.88
N GLN A 115 -1.85 -17.47 2.94
CA GLN A 115 -1.68 -16.82 4.24
C GLN A 115 -0.52 -15.83 4.26
N GLU A 116 0.59 -16.14 3.58
CA GLU A 116 1.71 -15.19 3.43
C GLU A 116 1.25 -13.87 2.81
N ILE A 117 0.41 -13.92 1.77
CA ILE A 117 -0.17 -12.73 1.14
C ILE A 117 -1.10 -11.97 2.12
N LEU A 118 -1.98 -12.67 2.84
CA LEU A 118 -2.91 -12.02 3.78
C LEU A 118 -2.22 -11.41 5.01
N ASN A 119 -1.08 -11.98 5.42
CA ASN A 119 -0.27 -11.47 6.52
C ASN A 119 0.41 -10.14 6.16
N ASN A 120 0.69 -9.89 4.89
CA ASN A 120 1.13 -8.58 4.41
C ASN A 120 -0.06 -7.61 4.28
N GLN A 121 -0.51 -7.09 5.42
CA GLN A 121 -1.65 -6.19 5.45
C GLN A 121 -1.28 -4.79 4.95
N LEU A 122 -1.85 -4.41 3.81
CA LEU A 122 -1.66 -3.10 3.18
C LEU A 122 -2.96 -2.27 3.15
N ASN A 123 -2.84 -0.95 3.15
CA ASN A 123 -3.93 0.01 3.02
C ASN A 123 -3.66 0.97 1.86
N VAL A 124 -4.72 1.29 1.10
CA VAL A 124 -4.69 2.40 0.14
C VAL A 124 -4.70 3.72 0.89
N THR A 125 -3.81 4.63 0.50
CA THR A 125 -3.80 6.01 0.98
C THR A 125 -4.31 6.96 -0.10
N LYS A 126 -5.16 7.89 0.31
CA LYS A 126 -5.57 8.99 -0.57
C LYS A 126 -4.52 10.10 -0.47
N PRO A 127 -4.12 10.72 -1.60
CA PRO A 127 -3.35 11.95 -1.51
C PRO A 127 -4.16 12.96 -0.69
N LYS A 128 -3.51 13.61 0.29
CA LYS A 128 -4.12 14.75 0.97
C LYS A 128 -4.37 15.81 -0.09
N LYS A 129 -5.61 16.20 -0.31
CA LYS A 129 -5.89 17.42 -1.08
C LYS A 129 -5.29 18.57 -0.28
N GLU A 130 -4.29 19.25 -0.84
CA GLU A 130 -3.88 20.56 -0.34
C GLU A 130 -5.11 21.48 -0.45
N GLN A 131 -5.49 22.09 0.67
CA GLN A 131 -6.56 23.09 0.75
C GLN A 131 -5.99 24.46 0.44
#